data_AF-A0A653K7M4-F1
#
_entry.id   AF-A0A653K7M4-F1
#
_cell.length_a   1.000
_cell.length_b   1.000
_cell.length_c   1.000
_cell.angle_alpha   90.00
_cell.angle_beta   90.00
_cell.angle_gamma   90.00
#
_symmetry.space_group_name_H-M   'P 1'
#
loop_
_entity.id
_entity.type
_entity.pdbx_description
1 polymer ?
#
loop_
_entity_poly.entity_id
_entity_poly.type
_entity_poly.pdbx_seq_one_letter_code
_entity_poly.pdbx_strand_id
1 'polypeptide(L)'
;MSDIEKAIFKAKLELETITLEEIQRWAIETLEKDSSNDLALEICFLSTPEQVRTYFNQLSRSLFNTDLTKESVNNLLKDYIEKHLELVKSQELLFPFLQKILALSKAVENEDLFELLNYYDDQFYLSFEGYAPSEPDTVFKDFINDLKDFLSTQS
;
A
#
# COMPACT_ATOMS: atom_id res chain seq x y z
N MET A 1 22.26 -1.99 -9.36
CA MET A 1 21.61 -1.37 -8.20
C MET A 1 20.20 -1.91 -8.19
N SER A 2 19.77 -2.57 -7.12
CA SER A 2 18.42 -3.11 -7.04
C SER A 2 17.50 -1.99 -6.56
N ASP A 3 16.80 -1.34 -7.50
CA ASP A 3 15.85 -0.25 -7.19
C ASP A 3 14.60 -0.75 -6.44
N ILE A 4 14.54 -2.03 -6.11
CA ILE A 4 13.49 -2.71 -5.34
C ILE A 4 13.27 -2.04 -3.97
N GLU A 5 14.33 -1.73 -3.21
CA GLU A 5 14.17 -1.11 -1.89
C GLU A 5 13.60 0.32 -1.99
N LYS A 6 13.99 1.06 -3.04
CA LYS A 6 13.42 2.39 -3.36
C LYS A 6 11.94 2.27 -3.70
N ALA A 7 11.57 1.29 -4.52
CA ALA A 7 10.18 1.01 -4.87
C ALA A 7 9.35 0.62 -3.63
N ILE A 8 9.90 -0.21 -2.73
CA ILE A 8 9.25 -0.62 -1.47
C ILE A 8 9.01 0.60 -0.58
N PHE A 9 10.01 1.44 -0.31
CA PHE A 9 9.81 2.62 0.54
C PHE A 9 8.87 3.65 -0.09
N LYS A 10 8.94 3.85 -1.40
CA LYS A 10 7.98 4.71 -2.11
C LYS A 10 6.55 4.19 -1.92
N ALA A 11 6.33 2.89 -2.10
CA ALA A 11 5.01 2.28 -1.90
C ALA A 11 4.54 2.42 -0.44
N LYS A 12 5.41 2.15 0.54
CA LYS A 12 5.07 2.31 1.97
C LYS A 12 4.72 3.76 2.33
N LEU A 13 5.39 4.73 1.74
CA LEU A 13 5.09 6.15 1.92
C LEU A 13 3.74 6.54 1.30
N GLU A 14 3.45 6.07 0.07
CA GLU A 14 2.15 6.28 -0.55
C GLU A 14 1.02 5.62 0.27
N LEU A 15 1.31 4.45 0.85
CA LEU A 15 0.41 3.70 1.73
C LEU A 15 0.29 4.27 3.14
N GLU A 16 1.12 5.23 3.54
CA GLU A 16 1.23 5.72 4.92
C GLU A 16 1.50 4.59 5.93
N THR A 17 2.16 3.51 5.50
CA THR A 17 2.53 2.38 6.36
C THR A 17 3.93 2.54 6.96
N ILE A 18 4.67 3.58 6.56
CA ILE A 18 5.93 4.01 7.15
C ILE A 18 5.98 5.54 7.22
N THR A 19 6.62 6.10 8.23
CA THR A 19 6.89 7.54 8.31
C THR A 19 8.26 7.90 7.71
N LEU A 20 8.45 9.19 7.45
CA LEU A 20 9.71 9.72 6.92
C LEU A 20 10.85 9.56 7.95
N GLU A 21 10.54 9.73 9.24
CA GLU A 21 11.47 9.53 10.35
C GLU A 21 11.83 8.05 10.52
N GLU A 22 10.89 7.14 10.29
CA GLU A 22 11.17 5.70 10.30
C GLU A 22 12.14 5.31 9.19
N ILE A 23 12.04 5.93 8.01
CA ILE A 23 12.99 5.73 6.90
C ILE A 23 14.38 6.29 7.26
N GLN A 24 14.45 7.47 7.86
CA GLN A 24 15.74 8.04 8.30
C GLN A 24 16.41 7.16 9.36
N ARG A 25 15.63 6.67 10.34
CA ARG A 25 16.12 5.73 11.35
C ARG A 25 16.60 4.42 10.71
N TRP A 26 15.83 3.87 9.78
CA TRP A 26 16.23 2.68 9.01
C TRP A 26 17.58 2.88 8.32
N ALA A 27 17.82 4.04 7.70
CA ALA A 27 19.08 4.32 7.03
C ALA A 27 20.27 4.32 8.00
N ILE A 28 20.12 4.95 9.17
CA ILE A 28 21.15 4.96 10.22
C ILE A 28 21.44 3.53 10.70
N GLU A 29 20.41 2.78 11.10
CA GLU A 29 20.54 1.41 11.59
C GLU A 29 21.12 0.45 10.54
N THR A 30 20.86 0.71 9.26
CA THR A 30 21.40 -0.07 8.15
C THR A 30 22.89 0.23 7.96
N LEU A 31 23.31 1.49 8.00
CA LEU A 31 24.73 1.86 7.86
C LEU A 31 25.60 1.38 9.02
N GLU A 32 25.03 1.22 10.22
CA GLU A 32 25.72 0.60 11.35
C GLU A 32 26.08 -0.88 11.10
N LYS A 33 25.28 -1.57 10.27
CA LYS A 33 25.44 -2.99 9.95
C LYS A 33 26.16 -3.22 8.62
N ASP A 34 25.85 -2.39 7.63
CA ASP A 34 26.38 -2.38 6.28
C ASP A 34 26.63 -0.93 5.85
N SER A 35 27.85 -0.45 6.09
CA SER A 35 28.28 0.91 5.76
C SER A 35 28.36 1.18 4.26
N SER A 36 28.19 0.16 3.42
CA SER A 36 28.19 0.25 1.96
C SER A 36 26.80 0.17 1.34
N ASN A 37 25.73 0.17 2.15
CA ASN A 37 24.37 0.15 1.62
C ASN A 37 24.06 1.46 0.88
N ASP A 38 23.94 1.38 -0.45
CA ASP A 38 23.80 2.56 -1.31
C ASP A 38 22.56 3.41 -0.98
N LEU A 39 21.40 2.79 -0.76
CA LEU A 39 20.17 3.51 -0.46
C LEU A 39 20.22 4.19 0.91
N ALA A 40 20.76 3.50 1.90
CA ALA A 40 20.94 4.06 3.23
C ALA A 40 21.92 5.25 3.19
N LEU A 41 22.98 5.19 2.37
CA LEU A 41 23.86 6.33 2.12
C LEU A 41 23.09 7.49 1.45
N GLU A 42 22.29 7.23 0.42
CA GLU A 42 21.48 8.27 -0.23
C GLU A 42 20.53 8.97 0.77
N ILE A 43 19.88 8.20 1.65
CA ILE A 43 18.91 8.71 2.63
C ILE A 43 19.59 9.41 3.81
N CYS A 44 20.75 8.94 4.29
CA CYS A 44 21.39 9.52 5.48
C CYS A 44 21.89 10.95 5.26
N PHE A 45 22.07 11.37 4.01
CA PHE A 45 22.38 12.76 3.65
C PHE A 45 21.13 13.67 3.60
N LEU A 46 19.93 13.11 3.73
CA LEU A 46 18.67 13.87 3.81
C LEU A 46 18.43 14.24 5.28
N SER A 47 18.74 15.48 5.62
CA SER A 47 18.72 16.02 6.99
C SER A 47 17.32 16.26 7.56
N THR A 48 16.27 16.32 6.73
CA THR A 48 14.89 16.55 7.19
C THR A 48 13.88 15.56 6.58
N PRO A 49 12.77 15.27 7.27
CA PRO A 49 11.66 14.49 6.71
C PRO A 49 11.19 15.01 5.34
N GLU A 50 11.12 16.33 5.15
CA GLU A 50 10.71 16.95 3.89
C GLU A 50 11.68 16.65 2.74
N GLN A 51 12.98 16.52 3.02
CA GLN A 51 13.97 16.13 2.02
C GLN A 51 13.78 14.66 1.61
N VAL A 52 13.49 13.78 2.57
CA VAL A 52 13.11 12.38 2.30
C VAL A 52 11.86 12.32 1.44
N ARG A 53 10.83 13.08 1.79
CA ARG A 53 9.59 13.17 1.01
C ARG A 53 9.86 13.63 -0.42
N THR A 54 10.67 14.67 -0.58
CA THR A 54 11.01 15.22 -1.90
C THR A 54 11.76 14.20 -2.75
N TYR A 55 12.73 13.49 -2.16
CA TYR A 55 13.47 12.42 -2.82
C TYR A 55 12.54 11.33 -3.35
N PHE A 56 11.67 10.76 -2.51
CA PHE A 56 10.74 9.69 -2.93
C PHE A 56 9.65 10.17 -3.91
N ASN A 57 9.27 11.45 -3.86
CA ASN A 57 8.33 12.03 -4.82
C ASN A 57 8.92 12.20 -6.22
N GLN A 58 10.24 12.42 -6.33
CA GLN A 58 10.94 12.56 -7.62
C GLN A 58 11.17 11.21 -8.32
N LEU A 59 11.09 10.11 -7.58
CA LEU A 59 11.20 8.76 -8.13
C LEU A 59 10.04 8.46 -9.10
N SER A 60 10.38 7.90 -10.26
CA SER A 60 9.41 7.52 -11.30
C SER A 60 8.36 6.55 -10.77
N ARG A 61 7.10 6.68 -11.24
CA ARG A 61 6.07 5.66 -10.97
C ARG A 61 6.37 4.32 -11.64
N SER A 62 7.21 4.31 -12.68
CA SER A 62 7.61 3.07 -13.35
C SER A 62 8.40 2.11 -12.45
N LEU A 63 8.97 2.60 -11.34
CA LEU A 63 9.65 1.78 -10.32
C LEU A 63 8.74 0.67 -9.75
N PHE A 64 7.43 0.88 -9.74
CA PHE A 64 6.49 -0.14 -9.29
C PHE A 64 6.37 -1.31 -10.29
N ASN A 65 6.56 -1.06 -11.59
CA ASN A 65 6.36 -2.06 -12.65
C ASN A 65 7.63 -2.86 -12.96
N THR A 66 8.82 -2.29 -12.76
CA THR A 66 10.09 -2.96 -13.09
C THR A 66 10.68 -3.77 -11.96
N ASP A 67 10.44 -3.38 -10.71
CA ASP A 67 11.28 -3.82 -9.59
C ASP A 67 10.51 -4.57 -8.49
N LEU A 68 9.19 -4.39 -8.37
CA LEU A 68 8.43 -5.10 -7.35
C LEU A 68 8.00 -6.51 -7.82
N THR A 69 8.34 -7.51 -7.01
CA THR A 69 7.79 -8.87 -7.21
C THR A 69 6.36 -8.96 -6.71
N LYS A 70 5.57 -9.93 -7.21
CA LYS A 70 4.21 -10.21 -6.72
C LYS A 70 4.19 -10.40 -5.20
N GLU A 71 5.21 -11.07 -4.64
CA GLU A 71 5.37 -11.26 -3.20
C GLU A 71 5.57 -9.94 -2.45
N SER A 72 6.46 -9.06 -2.93
CA SER A 72 6.69 -7.73 -2.32
C SER A 72 5.43 -6.88 -2.33
N VAL A 73 4.68 -6.92 -3.44
CA VAL A 73 3.39 -6.25 -3.59
C VAL A 73 2.38 -6.78 -2.58
N ASN A 74 2.24 -8.10 -2.47
CA ASN A 74 1.31 -8.73 -1.54
C ASN A 74 1.66 -8.37 -0.08
N ASN A 75 2.94 -8.33 0.29
CA ASN A 75 3.37 -7.91 1.62
C ASN A 75 3.04 -6.44 1.91
N LEU A 76 3.24 -5.54 0.94
CA LEU A 76 2.89 -4.12 1.09
C LEU A 76 1.38 -3.91 1.29
N LEU A 77 0.57 -4.63 0.51
CA LEU A 77 -0.88 -4.58 0.59
C LEU A 77 -1.37 -5.18 1.90
N LYS A 78 -0.79 -6.32 2.32
CA LYS A 78 -1.08 -6.96 3.60
C LYS A 78 -0.82 -6.00 4.77
N ASP A 79 0.38 -5.40 4.83
CA ASP A 79 0.75 -4.43 5.87
C ASP A 79 -0.23 -3.25 5.91
N TYR A 80 -0.64 -2.74 4.75
CA TYR A 80 -1.60 -1.64 4.68
C TYR A 80 -2.97 -2.04 5.19
N ILE A 81 -3.52 -3.14 4.66
CA ILE A 81 -4.83 -3.65 5.01
C ILE A 81 -4.86 -3.91 6.51
N GLU A 82 -3.91 -4.67 7.06
CA GLU A 82 -3.84 -4.96 8.50
C GLU A 82 -3.82 -3.70 9.37
N LYS A 83 -3.06 -2.67 8.98
CA LYS A 83 -2.98 -1.41 9.75
C LYS A 83 -4.25 -0.57 9.69
N HIS A 84 -5.00 -0.62 8.59
CA HIS A 84 -6.10 0.31 8.32
C HIS A 84 -7.48 -0.32 8.44
N LEU A 85 -7.59 -1.65 8.37
CA LEU A 85 -8.86 -2.38 8.38
C LEU A 85 -9.74 -2.01 9.56
N GLU A 86 -9.15 -1.99 10.76
CA GLU A 86 -9.87 -1.69 12.00
C GLU A 86 -10.28 -0.23 12.13
N LEU A 87 -9.70 0.65 11.32
CA LEU A 87 -10.00 2.09 11.29
C LEU A 87 -11.18 2.41 10.37
N VAL A 88 -11.50 1.53 9.41
CA VAL A 88 -12.63 1.70 8.48
C VAL A 88 -13.94 1.36 9.20
N LYS A 89 -14.53 2.37 9.85
CA LYS A 89 -15.75 2.22 10.66
C LYS A 89 -16.98 2.95 10.09
N SER A 90 -16.84 3.60 8.95
CA SER A 90 -17.89 4.36 8.30
C SER A 90 -17.71 4.39 6.79
N GLN A 91 -18.79 4.70 6.08
CA GLN A 91 -18.77 4.90 4.62
C GLN A 91 -17.75 5.96 4.20
N GLU A 92 -17.64 7.05 4.96
CA GLU A 92 -16.68 8.13 4.70
C GLU A 92 -15.21 7.67 4.76
N LEU A 93 -14.91 6.64 5.54
CA LEU A 93 -13.56 6.07 5.66
C LEU A 93 -13.34 4.89 4.71
N LEU A 94 -14.42 4.19 4.33
CA LEU A 94 -14.40 3.05 3.43
C LEU A 94 -13.96 3.43 2.02
N PHE A 95 -14.56 4.47 1.43
CA PHE A 95 -14.23 4.83 0.05
C PHE A 95 -12.78 5.29 -0.12
N PRO A 96 -12.22 6.17 0.75
CA PRO A 96 -10.81 6.51 0.68
C PRO A 96 -9.90 5.29 0.84
N PHE A 97 -10.24 4.37 1.75
CA PHE A 97 -9.51 3.11 1.91
C PHE A 97 -9.53 2.30 0.61
N LEU A 98 -10.72 2.01 0.06
CA LEU A 98 -10.90 1.23 -1.16
C LEU A 98 -10.17 1.84 -2.36
N GLN A 99 -10.34 3.15 -2.59
CA GLN A 99 -9.69 3.86 -3.70
C GLN A 99 -8.17 3.83 -3.59
N LYS A 100 -7.62 3.86 -2.38
CA LYS A 100 -6.17 3.78 -2.14
C LYS A 100 -5.62 2.40 -2.50
N ILE A 101 -6.30 1.33 -2.10
CA ILE A 101 -5.90 -0.05 -2.47
C ILE A 101 -6.09 -0.29 -3.97
N LEU A 102 -7.16 0.26 -4.57
CA LEU A 102 -7.44 0.14 -6.00
C LEU A 102 -6.36 0.82 -6.84
N ALA A 103 -6.00 2.06 -6.51
CA ALA A 103 -4.94 2.81 -7.19
C ALA A 103 -3.61 2.06 -7.16
N LEU A 104 -3.29 1.42 -6.04
CA LEU A 104 -2.05 0.67 -5.88
C LEU A 104 -2.08 -0.68 -6.57
N SER A 105 -3.17 -1.45 -6.45
CA SER A 105 -3.34 -2.70 -7.20
C SER A 105 -3.15 -2.50 -8.70
N LYS A 106 -3.61 -1.36 -9.23
CA LYS A 106 -3.37 -0.94 -10.61
C LYS A 106 -1.92 -0.54 -10.87
N ALA A 107 -1.30 0.22 -9.97
CA ALA A 107 0.09 0.67 -10.13
C ALA A 107 1.10 -0.50 -10.12
N VAL A 108 0.75 -1.61 -9.49
CA VAL A 108 1.58 -2.83 -9.38
C VAL A 108 1.08 -3.98 -10.26
N GLU A 109 0.12 -3.72 -11.16
CA GLU A 109 -0.46 -4.69 -12.10
C GLU A 109 -0.98 -6.00 -11.43
N ASN A 110 -1.53 -5.91 -10.22
CA ASN A 110 -2.16 -7.03 -9.54
C ASN A 110 -3.62 -7.17 -9.99
N GLU A 111 -3.83 -7.85 -11.13
CA GLU A 111 -5.14 -8.04 -11.76
C GLU A 111 -6.16 -8.71 -10.82
N ASP A 112 -5.77 -9.78 -10.12
CA ASP A 112 -6.65 -10.52 -9.20
C ASP A 112 -7.24 -9.59 -8.12
N LEU A 113 -6.38 -8.77 -7.49
CA LEU A 113 -6.83 -7.80 -6.50
C LEU A 113 -7.64 -6.67 -7.12
N PHE A 114 -7.21 -6.18 -8.29
CA PHE A 114 -7.91 -5.10 -8.98
C PHE A 114 -9.34 -5.50 -9.33
N GLU A 115 -9.56 -6.72 -9.82
CA GLU A 115 -10.89 -7.24 -10.11
C GLU A 115 -11.75 -7.36 -8.85
N LEU A 116 -11.19 -7.90 -7.76
CA LEU A 116 -11.87 -7.99 -6.45
C LEU A 116 -12.31 -6.60 -5.96
N LEU A 117 -11.42 -5.62 -6.02
CA LEU A 117 -11.69 -4.26 -5.54
C LEU A 117 -12.74 -3.55 -6.41
N ASN A 118 -12.71 -3.71 -7.74
CA ASN A 118 -13.75 -3.14 -8.61
C ASN A 118 -15.12 -3.77 -8.36
N TYR A 119 -15.18 -5.10 -8.16
CA TYR A 119 -16.44 -5.76 -7.80
C TYR A 119 -17.05 -5.15 -6.54
N TYR A 120 -16.24 -4.92 -5.50
CA TYR A 120 -16.74 -4.32 -4.27
C TYR A 120 -17.05 -2.83 -4.37
N ASP A 121 -16.35 -2.07 -5.22
CA ASP A 121 -16.71 -0.67 -5.54
C ASP A 121 -18.16 -0.61 -6.08
N ASP A 122 -18.50 -1.51 -7.02
CA ASP A 122 -19.86 -1.65 -7.55
C ASP A 122 -20.86 -2.12 -6.48
N GLN A 123 -20.52 -3.14 -5.68
CA GLN A 123 -21.42 -3.64 -4.62
C GLN A 123 -21.71 -2.58 -3.56
N PHE A 124 -20.70 -1.81 -3.16
CA PHE A 124 -20.90 -0.70 -2.24
C PHE A 124 -21.82 0.34 -2.84
N TYR A 125 -21.58 0.78 -4.08
CA TYR A 125 -22.46 1.72 -4.77
C TYR A 125 -23.92 1.23 -4.80
N LEU A 126 -24.15 -0.02 -5.23
CA LEU A 126 -25.50 -0.59 -5.32
C LEU A 126 -26.17 -0.71 -3.95
N SER A 127 -25.44 -1.10 -2.90
CA SER A 127 -25.99 -1.25 -1.55
C SER A 127 -26.33 0.08 -0.89
N PHE A 128 -25.50 1.12 -1.07
CA PHE A 128 -25.76 2.44 -0.49
C PHE A 128 -26.94 3.15 -1.16
N GLU A 129 -27.11 2.97 -2.47
CA GLU A 129 -28.23 3.54 -3.22
C GLU A 129 -29.53 2.72 -3.09
N GLY A 130 -29.49 1.57 -2.38
CA GLY A 130 -30.66 0.70 -2.18
C GLY A 130 -31.06 -0.09 -3.43
N TYR A 131 -30.17 -0.23 -4.40
CA TYR A 131 -30.36 -1.06 -5.60
C TYR A 131 -30.03 -2.54 -5.35
N ALA A 132 -29.21 -2.84 -4.33
CA ALA A 132 -28.86 -4.21 -3.97
C ALA A 132 -29.81 -4.80 -2.90
N PRO A 133 -30.02 -6.14 -2.89
CA PRO A 133 -30.73 -6.82 -1.80
C PRO A 133 -29.98 -6.79 -0.46
N SER A 134 -28.64 -6.69 -0.51
CA SER A 134 -27.78 -6.71 0.66
C SER A 134 -27.58 -5.31 1.23
N GLU A 135 -27.69 -5.20 2.56
CA GLU A 135 -27.39 -3.95 3.27
C GLU A 135 -25.86 -3.66 3.22
N PRO A 136 -25.45 -2.38 3.26
CA PRO A 136 -24.04 -1.99 3.21
C PRO A 136 -23.16 -2.69 4.26
N ASP A 137 -23.68 -2.92 5.47
CA ASP A 137 -22.96 -3.62 6.54
C ASP A 137 -22.68 -5.10 6.19
N THR A 138 -23.55 -5.73 5.40
CA THR A 138 -23.35 -7.09 4.91
C THR A 138 -22.27 -7.11 3.84
N VAL A 139 -22.37 -6.20 2.86
CA VAL A 139 -21.35 -6.04 1.80
C VAL A 139 -19.98 -5.74 2.41
N PHE A 140 -19.94 -4.91 3.46
CA PHE A 140 -18.70 -4.62 4.17
C PHE A 140 -18.10 -5.87 4.83
N LYS A 141 -18.90 -6.69 5.52
CA LYS A 141 -18.38 -7.93 6.11
C LYS A 141 -17.83 -8.90 5.06
N ASP A 142 -18.54 -9.04 3.94
CA ASP A 142 -18.11 -9.90 2.84
C ASP A 142 -16.81 -9.37 2.24
N PHE A 143 -16.72 -8.07 1.96
CA PHE A 143 -15.49 -7.41 1.49
C PHE A 143 -14.29 -7.71 2.38
N ILE A 144 -14.47 -7.58 3.69
CA ILE A 144 -13.40 -7.82 4.66
C ILE A 144 -12.96 -9.28 4.67
N ASN A 145 -13.88 -10.22 4.52
CA ASN A 145 -13.56 -11.65 4.48
C ASN A 145 -12.83 -12.01 3.19
N ASP A 146 -13.34 -11.60 2.03
CA ASP A 146 -12.72 -11.87 0.74
C ASP A 146 -11.33 -11.23 0.64
N LEU A 147 -11.14 -10.04 1.22
CA LEU A 147 -9.83 -9.41 1.30
C LEU A 147 -8.86 -10.20 2.18
N LYS A 148 -9.31 -10.78 3.30
CA LYS A 148 -8.48 -11.67 4.15
C LYS A 148 -8.15 -12.98 3.46
N ASP A 149 -9.10 -13.54 2.72
CA ASP A 149 -8.90 -14.78 1.97
C ASP A 149 -7.93 -14.55 0.80
N PHE A 150 -8.06 -13.42 0.11
CA PHE A 150 -7.08 -12.97 -0.88
C PHE A 150 -5.68 -12.88 -0.28
N LEU A 151 -5.53 -12.23 0.89
CA LEU A 151 -4.23 -12.13 1.55
C LEU A 151 -3.68 -13.49 2.01
N SER A 152 -4.56 -14.44 2.35
CA SER A 152 -4.16 -15.76 2.83
C SER A 152 -3.77 -16.72 1.70
N THR A 153 -4.37 -16.58 0.53
CA THR A 153 -4.10 -17.41 -0.67
C THR A 153 -2.85 -17.02 -1.44
N GLN A 154 -2.31 -15.84 -1.17
CA GLN A 154 -1.11 -15.30 -1.80
C GLN A 154 0.20 -15.62 -1.02
N SER A 155 0.12 -16.52 -0.03
CA SER A 155 1.23 -16.94 0.85
C SER A 155 2.00 -18.15 0.29
#